data_AF-A0A6L7JR25-F1
#
_entry.id   AF-A0A6L7JR25-F1
#
_cell.length_a   1.000
_cell.length_b   1.000
_cell.length_c   1.000
_cell.angle_alpha   90.00
_cell.angle_beta   90.00
_cell.angle_gamma   90.00
#
_symmetry.space_group_name_H-M   'P 1'
#
loop_
_entity.id
_entity.type
_entity.pdbx_description
1 polymer ?
#
loop_
_entity_poly.entity_id
_entity_poly.type
_entity_poly.pdbx_seq_one_letter_code
_entity_poly.pdbx_strand_id
1 'polypeptide(L)'
;QVTSAGNAAGTGARIALLDRQSRADIRHIVRNIEKVETAVEPSFQNHFVDAMAIPHKTAKYRHLSTVVDLPTQTSQPSNDSERRRRRRRR
;
A
#
# COMPACT_ATOMS: atom_id res chain seq x y z
N GLN A 1 16.11 -3.76 11.56
CA GLN A 1 16.49 -4.68 10.46
C GLN A 1 15.21 -5.14 9.79
N VAL A 2 15.21 -5.32 8.47
CA VAL A 2 14.07 -5.88 7.73
C VAL A 2 14.49 -7.27 7.27
N THR A 3 13.70 -8.29 7.59
CA THR A 3 13.97 -9.68 7.22
C THR A 3 12.76 -10.29 6.54
N SER A 4 13.00 -11.25 5.65
CA SER A 4 11.91 -12.00 5.01
C SER A 4 11.32 -12.99 6.00
N ALA A 5 9.98 -12.98 6.14
CA ALA A 5 9.26 -13.97 6.94
C ALA A 5 9.04 -15.30 6.19
N GLY A 6 9.40 -15.39 4.91
CA GLY A 6 9.14 -16.57 4.07
C GLY A 6 7.64 -16.88 3.96
N ASN A 7 7.28 -18.17 3.97
CA ASN A 7 5.88 -18.61 3.94
C ASN A 7 5.23 -18.48 5.33
N ALA A 8 4.78 -17.27 5.66
CA ALA A 8 4.11 -16.97 6.92
C ALA A 8 2.82 -17.78 7.10
N ALA A 9 2.03 -18.00 6.03
CA ALA A 9 0.79 -18.76 6.09
C ALA A 9 1.02 -20.23 6.46
N GLY A 10 1.99 -20.89 5.80
CA GLY A 10 2.37 -22.27 6.12
C GLY A 10 2.96 -22.39 7.53
N THR A 11 3.75 -21.41 7.96
CA THR A 11 4.29 -21.35 9.32
C THR A 11 3.16 -21.25 10.36
N GLY A 12 2.18 -20.37 10.13
CA GLY A 12 1.00 -20.23 10.98
C GLY A 12 0.15 -21.51 11.03
N ALA A 13 -0.03 -22.19 9.89
CA ALA A 13 -0.75 -23.46 9.84
C ALA A 13 -0.04 -24.55 10.67
N ARG A 14 1.29 -24.63 10.59
CA ARG A 14 2.08 -25.57 11.40
C ARG A 14 1.97 -25.28 12.89
N ILE A 15 2.03 -24.00 13.29
CA ILE A 15 1.82 -23.57 14.69
C ILE A 15 0.43 -24.01 15.16
N ALA A 16 -0.61 -23.71 14.38
CA ALA A 16 -1.98 -24.10 14.72
C ALA A 16 -2.17 -25.62 14.78
N LEU A 17 -1.44 -26.41 13.99
CA LEU A 17 -1.52 -27.87 14.02
C LEU A 17 -0.90 -28.45 15.30
N LEU A 18 0.30 -27.99 15.65
CA LEU A 18 1.12 -28.57 16.73
C LEU A 18 0.79 -28.01 18.11
N ASP A 19 0.20 -26.81 18.20
CA ASP A 19 -0.20 -26.21 19.47
C ASP A 19 -1.70 -25.90 19.50
N ARG A 20 -2.38 -26.45 20.51
CA ARG A 20 -3.81 -26.22 20.73
C ARG A 20 -4.08 -24.82 21.31
N GLN A 21 -3.21 -24.29 22.16
CA GLN A 21 -3.39 -22.98 22.78
C GLN A 21 -3.26 -21.87 21.74
N SER A 22 -2.27 -21.96 20.84
CA SER A 22 -2.12 -21.04 19.71
C SER A 22 -3.40 -20.85 18.88
N ARG A 23 -4.27 -21.87 18.77
CA ARG A 23 -5.54 -21.72 18.05
C ARG A 23 -6.49 -20.75 18.75
N ALA A 24 -6.51 -20.72 20.08
CA ALA A 24 -7.30 -19.75 20.85
C ALA A 24 -6.75 -18.34 20.66
N ASP A 25 -5.44 -18.19 20.69
CA ASP A 25 -4.76 -16.90 20.53
C ASP A 25 -5.01 -16.33 19.13
N ILE A 26 -4.86 -17.15 18.08
CA ILE A 26 -5.20 -16.77 16.70
C ILE A 26 -6.66 -16.32 16.59
N ARG A 27 -7.61 -17.05 17.20
CA ARG A 27 -9.02 -16.63 17.21
C ARG A 27 -9.24 -15.29 17.91
N HIS A 28 -8.51 -15.02 18.98
CA HIS A 28 -8.59 -13.74 19.67
C HIS A 28 -8.03 -12.61 18.79
N ILE A 29 -6.87 -12.81 18.17
CA ILE A 29 -6.23 -11.84 17.26
C ILE A 29 -7.16 -11.49 16.09
N VAL A 30 -7.78 -12.49 15.45
CA VAL A 30 -8.68 -12.27 14.30
C VAL A 30 -9.80 -11.29 14.59
N ARG A 31 -10.32 -11.25 15.83
CA ARG A 31 -11.38 -10.32 16.22
C ARG A 31 -10.93 -8.86 16.27
N ASN A 32 -9.62 -8.63 16.39
CA ASN A 32 -9.03 -7.30 16.47
C ASN A 32 -8.48 -6.83 15.10
N ILE A 33 -8.62 -7.64 14.05
CA ILE A 33 -8.19 -7.26 12.70
C ILE A 33 -9.21 -6.30 12.10
N GLU A 34 -8.75 -5.11 11.75
CA GLU A 34 -9.52 -4.18 10.93
C GLU A 34 -9.38 -4.56 9.45
N LYS A 35 -10.51 -4.80 8.79
CA LYS A 35 -10.55 -5.06 7.35
C LYS A 35 -10.71 -3.73 6.62
N VAL A 36 -9.66 -3.29 5.93
CA VAL A 36 -9.72 -2.15 5.01
C VAL A 36 -10.07 -2.64 3.60
N GLU A 37 -11.25 -2.28 3.11
CA GLU A 37 -11.70 -2.64 1.76
C GLU A 37 -11.23 -1.60 0.75
N THR A 38 -10.20 -1.94 -0.01
CA THR A 38 -9.57 -1.06 -1.02
C THR A 38 -10.54 -0.48 -2.05
N ALA A 39 -11.66 -1.17 -2.33
CA ALA A 39 -12.67 -0.72 -3.28
C ALA A 39 -13.51 0.47 -2.79
N VAL A 40 -13.68 0.62 -1.47
CA VAL A 40 -14.48 1.69 -0.85
C VAL A 40 -13.62 2.74 -0.13
N GLU A 41 -12.34 2.43 0.12
CA GLU A 41 -11.41 3.32 0.80
C GLU A 41 -11.11 4.59 -0.05
N PRO A 42 -11.55 5.79 0.38
CA PRO A 42 -11.46 7.00 -0.45
C PRO A 42 -10.02 7.39 -0.81
N SER A 43 -9.06 7.08 0.06
CA SER A 43 -7.65 7.43 -0.15
C SER A 43 -6.91 6.42 -1.06
N PHE A 44 -7.45 5.21 -1.24
CA PHE A 44 -6.76 4.11 -1.90
C PHE A 44 -6.39 4.45 -3.34
N GLN A 45 -7.31 5.05 -4.10
CA GLN A 45 -7.05 5.39 -5.50
C GLN A 45 -5.89 6.40 -5.64
N ASN A 46 -5.83 7.41 -4.76
CA ASN A 46 -4.74 8.39 -4.78
C ASN A 46 -3.40 7.73 -4.46
N HIS A 47 -3.35 6.91 -3.40
CA HIS A 47 -2.14 6.17 -3.03
C HIS A 47 -1.69 5.22 -4.15
N PHE A 48 -2.62 4.50 -4.75
CA PHE A 48 -2.33 3.56 -5.85
C PHE A 48 -1.76 4.29 -7.07
N VAL A 49 -2.40 5.37 -7.50
CA VAL A 49 -1.95 6.15 -8.67
C VAL A 49 -0.57 6.78 -8.43
N ASP A 50 -0.31 7.30 -7.23
CA ASP A 50 0.99 7.88 -6.93
C ASP A 50 2.09 6.81 -6.84
N ALA A 51 1.77 5.60 -6.38
CA ALA A 51 2.70 4.48 -6.28
C ALA A 51 2.99 3.75 -7.61
N MET A 52 2.19 3.98 -8.67
CA MET A 52 2.43 3.37 -9.99
C MET A 52 3.63 3.97 -10.73
N ALA A 53 4.03 5.21 -10.42
CA ALA A 53 5.23 5.80 -10.99
C ALA A 53 6.49 5.17 -10.35
N ILE A 54 7.58 5.04 -11.11
CA ILE A 54 8.83 4.50 -10.61
C ILE A 54 9.80 5.65 -10.31
N PRO A 55 10.33 5.79 -9.08
CA PRO A 55 10.05 4.95 -7.90
C PRO A 55 8.72 5.27 -7.20
N HIS A 56 8.22 6.50 -7.36
CA HIS A 56 6.90 6.98 -6.94
C HIS A 56 6.69 8.38 -7.52
N LYS A 57 5.44 8.85 -7.61
CA LYS A 57 5.11 10.14 -8.21
C LYS A 57 5.59 11.33 -7.38
N THR A 58 5.36 11.28 -6.06
CA THR A 58 5.62 12.38 -5.13
C THR A 58 6.60 12.05 -3.99
N ALA A 59 6.64 10.79 -3.52
CA ALA A 59 7.44 10.40 -2.37
C ALA A 59 8.95 10.48 -2.66
N LYS A 60 9.71 10.86 -1.62
CA LYS A 60 11.18 10.97 -1.67
C LYS A 60 11.82 9.64 -1.27
N TYR A 61 12.65 9.07 -2.13
CA TYR A 61 13.33 7.79 -1.88
C TYR A 61 14.80 8.01 -1.46
N ARG A 62 15.01 8.67 -0.32
CA ARG A 62 16.35 9.11 0.15
C ARG A 62 17.36 7.97 0.29
N HIS A 63 16.92 6.79 0.72
CA HIS A 63 17.80 5.62 0.84
C HIS A 63 18.06 4.94 -0.50
N LEU A 64 17.14 5.05 -1.47
CA LEU A 64 17.35 4.49 -2.81
C LEU A 64 18.33 5.35 -3.61
N SER A 65 18.25 6.68 -3.47
CA SER A 65 19.16 7.60 -4.15
C SER A 65 20.63 7.47 -3.71
N THR A 66 20.92 6.77 -2.60
CA THR A 66 22.32 6.50 -2.23
C THR A 66 22.90 5.28 -2.95
N VAL A 67 22.07 4.46 -3.60
CA VAL A 67 22.49 3.22 -4.26
C VAL A 67 22.27 3.22 -5.77
N VAL A 68 21.35 4.05 -6.27
CA VAL A 68 21.05 4.20 -7.70
C VAL A 68 20.75 5.66 -8.05
N ASP A 69 21.13 6.08 -9.25
CA ASP A 69 20.74 7.37 -9.81
C ASP A 69 19.25 7.34 -10.19
N LEU A 70 18.47 8.22 -9.56
CA LEU A 70 17.02 8.27 -9.78
C LEU A 70 16.68 9.10 -11.02
N PRO A 71 15.66 8.69 -11.80
CA PRO A 71 15.20 9.48 -12.94
C PRO A 71 14.64 10.83 -12.49
N THR A 72 14.85 11.86 -13.32
CA THR A 72 14.28 13.20 -13.12
C THR A 72 12.76 13.12 -13.12
N GLN A 73 12.11 13.72 -12.11
CA GLN A 73 10.66 13.68 -11.99
C GLN A 73 10.00 14.53 -13.09
N THR A 74 9.15 13.91 -13.91
CA THR A 74 8.33 14.63 -14.88
C THR A 74 7.06 15.13 -14.20
N SER A 75 6.97 16.43 -13.91
CA SER A 75 5.74 17.06 -13.42
C SER A 75 4.65 17.03 -14.50
N GLN A 76 3.72 16.09 -14.40
CA GLN A 76 2.52 16.10 -15.24
C GLN A 76 1.58 17.23 -14.78
N PRO A 77 1.06 18.08 -15.70
CA PRO A 77 0.13 19.13 -15.33
C PRO A 77 -1.17 18.53 -14.78
N SER A 78 -1.71 19.11 -13.72
CA SER A 78 -2.97 18.68 -13.12
C SER A 78 -4.13 18.88 -14.11
N ASN A 79 -4.95 17.84 -14.32
CA ASN A 79 -6.17 17.87 -15.14
C ASN A 79 -7.30 18.75 -14.55
N ASP A 80 -6.98 19.79 -13.77
CA ASP A 80 -7.97 20.71 -13.21
C ASP A 80 -8.59 21.65 -14.29
N SER A 81 -7.98 21.68 -15.47
CA SER A 81 -8.46 22.39 -16.66
C SER A 81 -9.79 21.84 -17.21
N GLU A 82 -10.12 20.57 -16.96
CA GLU A 82 -11.34 19.95 -17.50
C GLU A 82 -12.59 20.24 -16.66
N ARG A 83 -12.44 20.32 -15.32
CA ARG A 83 -13.51 20.76 -14.41
C ARG A 83 -13.89 22.22 -14.62
N ARG A 84 -12.93 23.07 -14.98
CA ARG A 84 -13.15 24.52 -15.18
C ARG A 84 -13.91 24.84 -16.47
N ARG A 85 -13.76 24.02 -17.53
CA ARG A 85 -14.47 24.21 -18.81
C ARG A 85 -15.96 23.87 -18.73
N ARG A 86 -16.37 22.88 -17.93
CA ARG A 86 -17.80 22.52 -17.75
C ARG A 86 -18.61 23.59 -17.01
N ARG A 87 -18.00 24.37 -16.12
CA ARG A 87 -18.68 25.46 -15.38
C ARG A 87 -18.92 26.72 -16.21
N ARG A 88 -18.18 26.95 -17.30
CA ARG A 88 -18.37 28.11 -18.18
C ARG A 88 -19.42 27.93 -19.28
N ARG A 89 -20.00 26.73 -19.41
CA ARG A 89 -21.04 26.40 -20.41
C ARG A 89 -22.44 26.24 -19.80
N ARG A 90 -22.62 26.62 -18.53
CA ARG A 90 -23.94 26.75 -17.89
C ARG A 90 -24.20 28.22 -17.60
#